data_AF-A0A659PUG1-F1
#
_entry.id   AF-A0A659PUG1-F1
#
_cell.length_a   1.000
_cell.length_b   1.000
_cell.length_c   1.000
_cell.angle_alpha   90.00
_cell.angle_beta   90.00
_cell.angle_gamma   90.00
#
_symmetry.space_group_name_H-M   'P 1'
#
loop_
_entity.id
_entity.type
_entity.pdbx_description
1 polymer ?
#
loop_
_entity_poly.entity_id
_entity_poly.type
_entity_poly.pdbx_seq_one_letter_code
_entity_poly.pdbx_strand_id
1 'polypeptide(L)'
;RLQTLLGYQIFHSLRDIDWVGHRVAHGGEFFKDSTLVTDETLAQIERLAELAPLHNPVNALGIHVFRQLLPDAPSVAVFDTAFHQTLDEPAYIYPLPWHYYADLGIRRYGFHGASQKDVSGGLAGKLGVRR
;
A
#
# COMPACT_ATOMS: atom_id res chain seq x y z
N ARG A 1 19.78 4.33 -8.79
CA ARG A 1 19.07 5.43 -9.52
C ARG A 1 18.67 4.90 -10.89
N LEU A 2 17.60 5.40 -11.54
CA LEU A 2 17.14 4.88 -12.84
C LEU A 2 18.25 4.85 -13.92
N GLN A 3 19.12 5.87 -13.93
CA GLN A 3 20.30 5.92 -14.81
C GLN A 3 21.27 4.74 -14.62
N THR A 4 21.41 4.23 -13.40
CA THR A 4 22.25 3.07 -13.12
C THR A 4 21.68 1.81 -13.80
N LEU A 5 20.35 1.66 -13.79
CA LEU A 5 19.68 0.52 -14.41
C LEU A 5 19.77 0.57 -15.94
N LEU A 6 19.69 1.77 -16.53
CA LEU A 6 20.01 2.00 -17.95
C LEU A 6 21.47 1.64 -18.27
N GLY A 7 22.42 2.04 -17.41
CA GLY A 7 23.84 1.73 -17.57
C GLY A 7 24.15 0.23 -17.51
N TYR A 8 23.38 -0.52 -16.72
CA TYR A 8 23.44 -2.00 -16.69
C TYR A 8 22.61 -2.69 -17.78
N GLN A 9 21.98 -1.92 -18.68
CA GLN A 9 21.12 -2.43 -19.74
C GLN A 9 19.99 -3.35 -19.24
N ILE A 10 19.46 -3.08 -18.05
CA ILE A 10 18.26 -3.78 -17.54
C ILE A 10 17.04 -3.44 -18.39
N PHE A 11 17.01 -2.22 -18.93
CA PHE A 11 16.07 -1.73 -19.94
C PHE A 11 16.78 -0.69 -20.82
N HIS A 12 16.22 -0.40 -21.99
CA HIS A 12 16.81 0.48 -23.00
C HIS A 12 16.31 1.93 -22.89
N SER A 13 15.11 2.12 -22.36
CA SER A 13 14.47 3.41 -22.16
C SER A 13 13.62 3.42 -20.90
N LEU A 14 13.39 4.61 -20.32
CA LEU A 14 12.42 4.76 -19.22
C LEU A 14 10.99 4.36 -19.64
N ARG A 15 10.70 4.38 -20.95
CA ARG A 15 9.41 3.94 -21.52
C ARG A 15 9.22 2.42 -21.51
N ASP A 16 10.27 1.65 -21.25
CA ASP A 16 10.17 0.19 -21.11
C ASP A 16 9.59 -0.20 -19.73
N ILE A 17 9.37 0.79 -18.84
CA ILE A 17 8.74 0.58 -17.54
C ILE A 17 7.24 0.74 -17.72
N ASP A 18 6.50 -0.36 -17.72
CA ASP A 18 5.06 -0.34 -17.92
C ASP A 18 4.29 0.25 -16.72
N TRP A 19 4.73 -0.04 -15.48
CA TRP A 19 4.04 0.35 -14.24
C TRP A 19 5.04 0.53 -13.08
N VAL A 20 4.64 1.30 -12.07
CA VAL A 20 5.41 1.47 -10.83
C VAL A 20 4.55 1.12 -9.62
N GLY A 21 4.92 0.04 -8.92
CA GLY A 21 4.29 -0.33 -7.64
C GLY A 21 4.97 0.37 -6.47
N HIS A 22 4.17 1.02 -5.62
CA HIS A 22 4.62 1.71 -4.41
C HIS A 22 4.03 1.05 -3.18
N ARG A 23 4.88 0.65 -2.24
CA ARG A 23 4.42 0.24 -0.91
C ARG A 23 3.94 1.47 -0.15
N VAL A 24 2.76 1.36 0.47
CA VAL A 24 2.22 2.34 1.41
C VAL A 24 1.88 1.63 2.71
N ALA A 25 2.36 2.15 3.84
CA ALA A 25 2.13 1.48 5.12
C ALA A 25 0.66 1.48 5.53
N HIS A 26 -0.02 2.63 5.51
CA HIS A 26 -1.37 2.75 6.04
C HIS A 26 -2.37 3.20 4.97
N GLY A 27 -3.38 2.37 4.71
CA GLY A 27 -4.50 2.67 3.80
C GLY A 27 -5.77 3.20 4.50
N GLY A 28 -5.81 3.15 5.83
CA GLY A 28 -6.99 3.54 6.60
C GLY A 28 -8.16 2.61 6.27
N GLU A 29 -9.38 3.11 6.45
CA GLU A 29 -10.60 2.39 6.02
C GLU A 29 -10.92 2.59 4.54
N PHE A 30 -10.26 3.57 3.91
CA PHE A 30 -10.49 3.99 2.52
C PHE A 30 -9.96 2.98 1.51
N PHE A 31 -8.74 2.49 1.73
CA PHE A 31 -8.06 1.62 0.77
C PHE A 31 -8.10 0.15 1.21
N LYS A 32 -9.05 -0.59 0.63
CA LYS A 32 -9.27 -2.02 0.90
C LYS A 32 -8.49 -2.95 -0.02
N ASP A 33 -7.95 -2.43 -1.12
CA ASP A 33 -7.05 -3.11 -2.03
C ASP A 33 -6.03 -2.11 -2.60
N SER A 34 -5.14 -2.60 -3.45
CA SER A 34 -4.23 -1.79 -4.24
C SER A 34 -5.02 -0.89 -5.19
N THR A 35 -4.54 0.32 -5.43
CA THR A 35 -5.25 1.31 -6.26
C THR A 35 -4.32 2.08 -7.17
N LEU A 36 -4.84 2.53 -8.30
CA LEU A 36 -4.13 3.49 -9.15
C LEU A 36 -3.93 4.80 -8.40
N VAL A 37 -2.73 5.37 -8.53
CA VAL A 37 -2.41 6.65 -7.92
C VAL A 37 -2.94 7.77 -8.80
N THR A 38 -4.00 8.42 -8.33
CA THR A 38 -4.42 9.76 -8.76
C THR A 38 -3.93 10.81 -7.77
N ASP A 39 -4.21 12.09 -8.04
CA ASP A 39 -3.93 13.17 -7.09
C ASP A 39 -4.77 13.03 -5.82
N GLU A 40 -6.01 12.52 -5.94
CA GLU A 40 -6.89 12.22 -4.82
C GLU A 40 -6.35 11.07 -3.97
N THR A 41 -5.86 10.00 -4.61
CA THR A 41 -5.19 8.89 -3.93
C THR A 41 -3.98 9.40 -3.15
N LEU A 42 -3.12 10.21 -3.78
CA LEU A 42 -1.92 10.74 -3.14
C LEU A 42 -2.26 11.65 -1.94
N ALA A 43 -3.22 12.57 -2.12
CA ALA A 43 -3.66 13.44 -1.04
C ALA A 43 -4.27 12.66 0.15
N GLN A 44 -4.96 11.55 -0.13
CA GLN A 44 -5.47 10.68 0.93
C GLN A 44 -4.34 9.92 1.65
N ILE A 45 -3.32 9.45 0.94
CA ILE A 45 -2.13 8.82 1.54
C ILE A 45 -1.41 9.79 2.48
N GLU A 46 -1.29 11.05 2.08
CA GLU A 46 -0.70 12.13 2.88
C GLU A 46 -1.53 12.44 4.13
N ARG A 47 -2.87 12.52 4.02
CA ARG A 47 -3.75 12.68 5.19
C ARG A 47 -3.59 11.53 6.20
N LEU A 48 -3.40 10.31 5.71
CA LEU A 48 -3.18 9.13 6.55
C LEU A 48 -1.81 9.11 7.25
N ALA A 49 -0.97 10.14 7.07
CA ALA A 49 0.26 10.31 7.84
C ALA A 49 0.01 10.35 9.35
N GLU A 50 -1.15 10.82 9.81
CA GLU A 50 -1.50 10.81 11.23
C GLU A 50 -1.50 9.38 11.82
N LEU A 51 -1.85 8.37 11.02
CA LEU A 51 -1.89 6.97 11.43
C LEU A 51 -0.54 6.25 11.25
N ALA A 52 0.34 6.75 10.39
CA ALA A 52 1.65 6.17 10.13
C ALA A 52 2.71 7.25 9.82
N PRO A 53 3.08 8.09 10.82
CA PRO A 53 3.85 9.32 10.61
C PRO A 53 5.27 9.09 10.08
N LEU A 54 5.85 7.92 10.38
CA LEU A 54 7.19 7.56 9.91
C LEU A 54 7.21 6.94 8.51
N HIS A 55 6.05 6.54 7.97
CA HIS A 55 5.99 5.76 6.73
C HIS A 55 5.23 6.49 5.61
N ASN A 56 3.97 6.86 5.85
CA ASN A 56 3.11 7.43 4.82
C ASN A 56 3.68 8.69 4.16
N PRO A 57 4.29 9.67 4.89
CA PRO A 57 4.93 10.82 4.26
C PRO A 57 6.06 10.44 3.29
N VAL A 58 6.89 9.46 3.67
CA VAL A 58 8.01 9.00 2.84
C VAL A 58 7.49 8.20 1.65
N ASN A 59 6.44 7.39 1.84
CA ASN A 59 5.78 6.67 0.75
C ASN A 59 5.16 7.64 -0.26
N ALA A 60 4.44 8.66 0.21
CA ALA A 60 3.85 9.72 -0.62
C ALA A 60 4.93 10.47 -1.43
N LEU A 61 6.04 10.84 -0.79
CA LEU A 61 7.17 11.49 -1.48
C LEU A 61 7.74 10.59 -2.59
N GLY A 62 7.92 9.30 -2.31
CA GLY A 62 8.37 8.32 -3.31
C GLY A 62 7.43 8.25 -4.52
N ILE A 63 6.12 8.15 -4.26
CA ILE A 63 5.08 8.18 -5.30
C ILE A 63 5.18 9.45 -6.13
N HIS A 64 5.24 10.62 -5.48
CA HIS A 64 5.32 11.92 -6.15
C HIS A 64 6.53 12.02 -7.07
N VAL A 65 7.72 11.66 -6.57
CA VAL A 65 8.97 11.70 -7.33
C VAL A 65 8.92 10.76 -8.54
N PHE A 66 8.42 9.53 -8.38
CA PHE A 66 8.33 8.60 -9.50
C PHE A 66 7.27 8.99 -10.53
N ARG A 67 6.15 9.61 -10.12
CA ARG A 67 5.18 10.19 -11.07
C ARG A 67 5.79 11.32 -11.91
N GLN A 68 6.75 12.07 -11.37
CA GLN A 68 7.49 13.08 -12.13
C GLN A 68 8.55 12.46 -13.05
N LEU A 69 9.27 11.44 -12.58
CA LEU A 69 10.35 10.80 -13.34
C LEU A 69 9.85 9.86 -14.44
N LEU A 70 8.70 9.22 -14.23
CA LEU A 70 8.10 8.22 -15.11
C LEU A 70 6.62 8.57 -15.37
N PRO A 71 6.32 9.70 -16.03
CA PRO A 71 4.94 10.16 -16.22
C PRO A 71 4.09 9.23 -17.10
N ASP A 72 4.74 8.47 -17.98
CA ASP A 72 4.09 7.52 -18.89
C ASP A 72 3.78 6.16 -18.23
N ALA A 73 4.43 5.86 -17.09
CA ALA A 73 4.27 4.60 -16.36
C ALA A 73 3.29 4.80 -15.20
N PRO A 74 2.09 4.20 -15.21
CA PRO A 74 1.13 4.48 -14.17
C PRO A 74 1.61 3.92 -12.82
N SER A 75 1.38 4.71 -11.78
CA SER A 75 1.74 4.35 -10.40
C SER A 75 0.58 3.65 -9.70
N VAL A 76 0.90 2.60 -8.94
CA VAL A 76 -0.06 1.83 -8.14
C VAL A 76 0.40 1.88 -6.68
N ALA A 77 -0.49 2.23 -5.77
CA ALA A 77 -0.26 2.13 -4.33
C ALA A 77 -0.74 0.77 -3.81
N VAL A 78 0.14 0.07 -3.08
CA VAL A 78 -0.13 -1.23 -2.46
C VAL A 78 -0.03 -1.05 -0.94
N PHE A 79 -1.14 -1.28 -0.25
CA PHE A 79 -1.27 -0.97 1.18
C PHE A 79 -0.99 -2.18 2.07
N ASP A 80 -0.12 -2.03 3.05
CA ASP A 80 0.18 -3.07 4.04
C ASP A 80 -1.07 -3.45 4.88
N THR A 81 -2.05 -2.55 4.99
CA THR A 81 -3.30 -2.78 5.72
C THR A 81 -4.37 -3.52 4.93
N ALA A 82 -4.26 -3.60 3.58
CA ALA A 82 -5.35 -4.08 2.73
C ALA A 82 -5.74 -5.54 2.99
N PHE A 83 -4.76 -6.43 3.18
CA PHE A 83 -5.00 -7.85 3.44
C PHE A 83 -5.87 -8.09 4.69
N HIS A 84 -5.79 -7.20 5.67
CA HIS A 84 -6.46 -7.34 6.96
C HIS A 84 -7.87 -6.71 6.98
N GLN A 85 -8.30 -6.08 5.88
CA GLN A 85 -9.62 -5.47 5.78
C GLN A 85 -10.77 -6.49 5.76
N THR A 86 -10.45 -7.79 5.69
CA THR A 86 -11.41 -8.89 5.84
C THR A 86 -11.55 -9.38 7.28
N LEU A 87 -10.92 -8.74 8.26
CA LEU A 87 -11.14 -9.04 9.68
C LEU A 87 -12.59 -8.71 10.07
N ASP A 88 -13.22 -9.61 10.82
CA ASP A 88 -14.54 -9.38 11.38
C ASP A 88 -14.50 -8.30 12.48
N GLU A 89 -15.66 -7.67 12.74
CA GLU A 89 -15.80 -6.56 13.70
C GLU A 89 -15.25 -6.86 15.09
N PRO A 90 -15.56 -8.00 15.74
CA PRO A 90 -15.00 -8.31 17.05
C PRO A 90 -13.48 -8.45 17.04
N ALA A 91 -12.90 -8.70 15.87
CA ALA A 91 -11.48 -8.85 15.70
C ALA A 91 -10.80 -7.46 15.59
N TYR A 92 -11.39 -6.49 14.90
CA TYR A 92 -10.75 -5.18 14.72
C TYR A 92 -11.14 -4.10 15.73
N ILE A 93 -12.26 -4.23 16.43
CA ILE A 93 -12.69 -3.28 17.46
C ILE A 93 -11.93 -3.53 18.76
N TYR A 94 -11.44 -2.46 19.38
CA TYR A 94 -10.86 -2.51 20.72
C TYR A 94 -11.95 -2.41 21.79
N PRO A 95 -11.79 -3.03 22.98
CA PRO A 95 -12.72 -2.90 24.10
C PRO A 95 -12.55 -1.54 24.81
N LEU A 96 -12.70 -0.46 24.04
CA LEU A 96 -12.65 0.94 24.46
C LEU A 96 -14.02 1.58 24.21
N PRO A 97 -14.30 2.76 24.81
CA PRO A 97 -15.51 3.52 24.49
C PRO A 97 -15.71 3.70 22.98
N TRP A 98 -16.94 3.48 22.50
CA TRP A 98 -17.27 3.44 21.06
C TRP A 98 -16.87 4.70 20.29
N HIS A 99 -16.88 5.88 20.94
CA HIS A 99 -16.50 7.14 20.30
C HIS A 99 -15.06 7.14 19.77
N TYR A 100 -14.13 6.37 20.36
CA TYR A 100 -12.77 6.24 19.82
C TYR A 100 -12.76 5.60 18.43
N TYR A 101 -13.67 4.66 18.17
CA TYR A 101 -13.85 4.10 16.84
C TYR A 101 -14.66 5.05 15.95
N ALA A 102 -15.83 5.49 16.41
CA ALA A 102 -16.77 6.27 15.60
C ALA A 102 -16.22 7.63 15.15
N ASP A 103 -15.51 8.34 16.04
CA ASP A 103 -15.07 9.70 15.80
C ASP A 103 -13.62 9.77 15.31
N LEU A 104 -12.77 8.84 15.77
CA LEU A 104 -11.32 8.86 15.51
C LEU A 104 -10.81 7.68 14.67
N GLY A 105 -11.68 6.73 14.30
CA GLY A 105 -11.31 5.57 13.48
C GLY A 105 -10.31 4.63 14.16
N ILE A 106 -10.24 4.63 15.50
CA ILE A 106 -9.32 3.77 16.26
C ILE A 106 -9.81 2.33 16.18
N ARG A 107 -9.06 1.52 15.45
CA ARG A 107 -9.28 0.08 15.26
C ARG A 107 -7.96 -0.62 14.98
N ARG A 108 -7.96 -1.94 15.05
CA ARG A 108 -6.86 -2.76 14.54
C ARG A 108 -6.92 -2.81 13.01
N TYR A 109 -5.95 -2.20 12.35
CA TYR A 109 -5.77 -2.32 10.91
C TYR A 109 -4.90 -3.52 10.53
N GLY A 110 -3.74 -3.70 11.19
CA GLY A 110 -2.74 -4.71 10.82
C GLY A 110 -1.83 -4.26 9.67
N PHE A 111 -0.58 -4.73 9.65
CA PHE A 111 0.44 -4.36 8.65
C PHE A 111 1.08 -5.60 8.03
N HIS A 112 2.03 -5.39 7.10
CA HIS A 112 2.70 -6.45 6.36
C HIS A 112 1.74 -7.34 5.57
N GLY A 113 0.59 -6.81 5.16
CA GLY A 113 -0.46 -7.56 4.46
C GLY A 113 0.00 -8.19 3.15
N ALA A 114 0.87 -7.50 2.39
CA ALA A 114 1.45 -8.07 1.16
C ALA A 114 2.28 -9.34 1.46
N SER A 115 3.09 -9.32 2.51
CA SER A 115 3.88 -10.49 2.93
C SER A 115 2.99 -11.61 3.47
N GLN A 116 1.98 -11.29 4.28
CA GLN A 116 1.02 -12.29 4.78
C GLN A 116 0.23 -12.92 3.63
N LYS A 117 -0.20 -12.12 2.65
CA LYS A 117 -0.88 -12.58 1.42
C LYS A 117 0.00 -13.54 0.62
N ASP A 118 1.26 -13.18 0.43
CA ASP A 118 2.24 -13.98 -0.33
C ASP A 118 2.54 -15.32 0.37
N VAL A 119 2.94 -15.30 1.63
CA VAL A 119 3.34 -16.51 2.36
C VAL A 119 2.16 -17.47 2.55
N SER A 120 0.98 -16.96 2.92
CA SER A 120 -0.22 -17.80 3.07
C SER A 120 -0.68 -18.40 1.73
N GLY A 121 -0.64 -17.62 0.65
CA GLY A 121 -0.95 -18.09 -0.70
C GLY A 121 0.04 -19.15 -1.20
N GLY A 122 1.35 -18.94 -0.96
CA GLY A 122 2.39 -19.89 -1.31
C GLY A 122 2.26 -21.22 -0.56
N LEU A 123 1.89 -21.18 0.73
CA LEU A 123 1.61 -22.40 1.50
C LEU A 123 0.38 -23.13 0.97
N ALA A 124 -0.73 -22.42 0.72
CA ALA A 124 -1.93 -22.99 0.15
C ALA A 124 -1.65 -23.70 -1.19
N GLY A 125 -0.85 -23.07 -2.06
CA GLY A 125 -0.39 -23.67 -3.32
C GLY A 125 0.42 -24.95 -3.13
N LYS A 126 1.34 -24.99 -2.16
CA LYS A 126 2.13 -26.20 -1.82
C LYS A 126 1.26 -27.33 -1.26
N LEU A 127 0.18 -26.99 -0.58
CA LEU A 127 -0.78 -27.95 -0.02
C LEU A 127 -1.88 -28.35 -1.01
N GLY A 128 -1.96 -27.73 -2.18
CA GLY A 128 -3.02 -27.98 -3.17
C GLY A 128 -4.40 -27.49 -2.73
N VAL A 129 -4.47 -26.51 -1.81
CA VAL A 129 -5.72 -25.92 -1.31
C VAL A 129 -5.87 -24.48 -1.79
N ARG A 130 -7.10 -23.96 -1.75
CA ARG A 130 -7.34 -22.52 -1.96
C ARG A 130 -7.05 -21.75 -0.68
N ARG A 131 -6.53 -20.53 -0.84
CA ARG A 131 -6.41 -19.55 0.25
C ARG A 131 -7.77 -18.94 0.55
#